data_AF-A0A8X6FCI7-F1
#
_entry.id   AF-A0A8X6FCI7-F1
#
_cell.length_a   1.000
_cell.length_b   1.000
_cell.length_c   1.000
_cell.angle_alpha   90.00
_cell.angle_beta   90.00
_cell.angle_gamma   90.00
#
_symmetry.space_group_name_H-M   'P 1'
#
loop_
_entity.id
_entity.type
_entity.pdbx_description
1 polymer ?
#
loop_
_entity_poly.entity_id
_entity_poly.type
_entity_poly.pdbx_seq_one_letter_code
_entity_poly.pdbx_strand_id
1 'polypeptide(L)'
;MSDEELPKGWEKRMSRSTGQSYYLNIYTKESQWERPTKPAEPGAGGGGCTVDQVRCSHLLVKHRDSRRPSSWREENIVRTKEEALEIIEGAEIFLFILISHSIILC
;
A
#
# COMPACT_ATOMS: atom_id res chain seq x y z
N MET A 1 3.69 -8.53 32.98
CA MET A 1 3.07 -7.28 32.50
C MET A 1 4.20 -6.36 32.09
N SER A 2 4.76 -6.58 30.90
CA SER A 2 5.94 -5.85 30.43
C SER A 2 5.48 -4.80 29.42
N ASP A 3 4.83 -3.76 29.94
CA ASP A 3 4.60 -2.50 29.22
C ASP A 3 5.90 -1.70 29.31
N GLU A 4 6.89 -2.20 28.59
CA GLU A 4 8.22 -1.61 28.55
C GLU A 4 8.13 -0.49 27.52
N GLU A 5 7.88 0.72 28.05
CA GLU A 5 7.52 1.94 27.33
C GLU A 5 8.28 2.08 26.02
N LEU A 6 7.52 2.13 24.91
CA LEU A 6 8.13 2.34 23.61
C LEU A 6 8.71 3.75 23.55
N PRO A 7 9.82 3.93 22.82
CA PRO A 7 10.38 5.26 22.64
C PRO A 7 9.33 6.22 22.09
N LYS A 8 9.39 7.49 22.52
CA LYS A 8 8.40 8.51 22.16
C LYS A 8 8.17 8.54 20.65
N GLY A 9 6.91 8.41 20.24
CA GLY A 9 6.51 8.42 18.83
C GLY A 9 6.33 7.05 18.17
N TRP A 10 6.42 5.96 18.94
CA TRP A 10 6.11 4.61 18.46
C TRP A 10 4.82 4.08 19.12
N GLU A 11 3.97 3.44 18.32
CA GLU A 11 2.74 2.81 18.76
C GLU A 11 2.77 1.32 18.42
N LYS A 12 2.62 0.44 19.41
CA LYS A 12 2.51 -1.00 19.16
C LYS A 12 1.09 -1.33 18.72
N ARG A 13 0.99 -2.02 17.59
CA ARG A 13 -0.27 -2.53 17.04
C ARG A 13 -0.18 -4.02 16.78
N MET A 14 -1.35 -4.65 16.72
CA MET A 14 -1.48 -6.05 16.36
C MET A 14 -2.07 -6.16 14.96
N SER A 15 -1.43 -6.94 14.11
CA SER A 15 -1.96 -7.24 12.78
C SER A 15 -3.23 -8.07 12.92
N ARG A 16 -4.29 -7.66 12.23
CA ARG A 16 -5.59 -8.37 12.24
C ARG A 16 -5.55 -9.69 11.48
N SER A 17 -4.63 -9.84 10.53
CA SER A 17 -4.50 -11.04 9.68
C SER A 17 -3.55 -12.07 10.26
N THR A 18 -2.44 -11.64 10.87
CA THR A 18 -1.40 -12.55 11.37
C THR A 18 -1.35 -12.66 12.89
N GLY A 19 -2.05 -11.78 13.62
CA GLY A 19 -1.99 -11.71 15.09
C GLY A 19 -0.64 -11.25 15.64
N GLN A 20 0.33 -10.93 14.76
CA GLN A 20 1.67 -10.50 15.16
C GLN A 20 1.67 -9.03 15.56
N SER A 21 2.48 -8.70 16.58
CA SER A 21 2.69 -7.33 17.00
C SER A 21 3.69 -6.64 16.07
N TYR A 22 3.37 -5.43 15.61
CA TYR A 22 4.27 -4.54 14.88
C TYR A 22 4.28 -3.16 15.54
N TYR A 23 5.32 -2.37 15.26
CA TYR A 23 5.51 -1.03 15.82
C TYR A 23 5.34 0.00 14.70
N LEU A 24 4.45 0.96 14.91
CA LEU A 24 4.11 2.02 13.97
C LEU A 24 4.74 3.34 14.43
N ASN A 25 5.52 3.97 13.55
CA ASN A 25 6.00 5.32 13.75
C ASN A 25 4.84 6.30 13.56
N ILE A 26 4.47 7.06 14.60
CA ILE A 26 3.31 7.97 14.51
C ILE A 26 3.56 9.17 13.60
N TYR A 27 4.83 9.53 13.37
CA TYR A 27 5.24 10.68 12.56
C TYR A 27 5.39 10.33 11.08
N THR A 28 6.08 9.23 10.74
CA THR A 28 6.28 8.80 9.34
C THR A 28 5.22 7.83 8.84
N LYS A 29 4.41 7.26 9.74
CA LYS A 29 3.47 6.15 9.47
C LYS A 29 4.12 4.87 8.96
N GLU A 30 5.43 4.72 9.12
CA GLU A 30 6.16 3.50 8.78
C GLU A 30 5.93 2.42 9.85
N SER A 31 5.80 1.16 9.42
CA SER A 31 5.64 0.00 10.30
C SER A 31 6.89 -0.88 10.28
N GLN A 32 7.32 -1.35 11.44
CA GLN A 32 8.43 -2.29 11.60
C GLN A 32 8.08 -3.43 12.54
N TRP A 33 8.72 -4.59 12.35
CA TRP A 33 8.49 -5.79 13.16
C TRP A 33 9.40 -5.81 14.40
N GLU A 34 10.61 -5.30 14.27
CA GLU A 34 11.60 -5.19 15.33
C GLU A 34 11.23 -4.07 16.29
N ARG A 35 11.50 -4.30 17.58
CA ARG A 35 11.21 -3.30 18.60
C ARG A 35 12.13 -2.08 18.43
N PRO A 36 11.57 -0.87 18.25
CA PRO A 36 12.38 0.33 18.12
C PRO A 36 13.10 0.63 19.44
N THR A 37 14.39 0.93 19.37
CA THR A 37 15.22 1.33 20.51
C THR A 37 15.44 2.85 20.57
N LYS A 38 15.18 3.56 19.47
CA LYS A 38 15.35 5.02 19.35
C LYS A 38 13.99 5.73 19.28
N PRO A 39 13.86 6.94 19.85
CA PRO A 39 12.66 7.76 19.69
C PRO A 39 12.42 8.06 18.21
N ALA A 40 11.15 8.06 17.80
CA ALA A 40 10.80 8.48 16.45
C ALA A 40 11.01 9.99 16.38
N GLU A 41 12.01 10.43 15.64
CA GLU A 41 12.22 11.86 15.41
C GLU A 41 11.17 12.35 14.40
N PRO A 42 10.48 13.46 14.67
CA PRO A 42 9.72 14.15 13.65
C PRO A 42 10.75 14.72 12.67
N GLY A 43 11.07 13.95 11.62
CA GLY A 43 12.09 14.30 10.65
C GLY A 43 11.84 15.71 10.13
N ALA A 44 12.80 16.60 10.39
CA ALA A 44 12.94 17.87 9.69
C ALA A 44 13.38 17.58 8.24
N GLY A 45 12.49 16.96 7.47
CA GLY A 45 12.63 16.68 6.04
C GLY A 45 11.38 17.21 5.34
N GLY A 46 11.49 18.44 4.83
CA GLY A 46 10.37 19.18 4.24
C GLY A 46 9.71 18.46 3.07
N GLY A 47 8.37 18.42 3.10
CA GLY A 47 7.56 17.95 1.97
C GLY A 47 6.18 17.39 2.34
N GLY A 48 5.43 18.11 3.18
CA GLY A 48 3.97 18.03 3.43
C GLY A 48 3.20 16.70 3.20
N CYS A 49 2.59 16.19 4.27
CA CYS A 49 1.39 15.35 4.17
C CYS A 49 0.33 15.88 5.15
N THR A 50 -0.48 16.83 4.71
CA THR A 50 -1.81 17.03 5.30
C THR A 50 -2.65 15.81 4.91
N VAL A 51 -3.31 15.17 5.88
CA VAL A 51 -4.21 14.01 5.65
C VAL A 51 -5.36 14.29 4.65
N ASP A 52 -5.49 15.53 4.18
CA ASP A 52 -6.42 15.97 3.15
C ASP A 52 -6.01 15.63 1.71
N GLN A 53 -4.78 15.13 1.49
CA GLN A 53 -4.33 14.70 0.17
C GLN A 53 -3.65 13.32 0.19
N VAL A 54 -4.25 12.40 -0.57
CA VAL A 54 -3.68 11.07 -0.86
C VAL A 54 -3.15 11.04 -2.28
N ARG A 55 -2.02 10.35 -2.46
CA ARG A 55 -1.52 9.97 -3.78
C ARG A 55 -1.89 8.51 -4.01
N CYS A 56 -2.66 8.25 -5.06
CA CYS A 56 -3.04 6.91 -5.46
C CYS A 56 -2.67 6.68 -6.92
N SER A 57 -2.12 5.51 -7.21
CA SER A 57 -2.05 4.96 -8.56
C SER A 57 -3.21 3.99 -8.74
N HIS A 58 -3.84 3.96 -9.92
CA HIS A 58 -4.87 2.98 -10.23
C HIS A 58 -4.59 2.34 -11.58
N LEU A 59 -4.93 1.05 -11.70
CA LEU A 59 -4.90 0.32 -12.96
C LEU A 59 -6.33 0.19 -13.47
N LEU A 60 -6.55 0.54 -14.74
CA LEU A 60 -7.88 0.50 -15.36
C LEU A 60 -7.87 -0.44 -16.56
N VAL A 61 -8.70 -1.46 -16.51
CA VAL A 61 -9.03 -2.33 -17.65
C VAL A 61 -10.50 -2.16 -17.98
N LYS A 62 -10.80 -1.73 -19.20
CA LYS A 62 -12.18 -1.55 -19.70
C LYS A 62 -12.77 -2.87 -20.23
N HIS A 63 -14.07 -2.91 -20.47
CA HIS A 63 -14.78 -4.00 -21.16
C HIS A 63 -15.85 -3.44 -22.09
N ARG A 64 -16.49 -4.29 -22.90
CA ARG A 64 -17.52 -3.90 -23.88
C ARG A 64 -18.70 -3.11 -23.29
N ASP A 65 -19.11 -3.42 -22.06
CA ASP A 65 -20.21 -2.72 -21.39
C ASP A 65 -19.74 -1.52 -20.56
N SER A 66 -18.46 -1.14 -20.67
CA SER A 66 -17.97 0.11 -20.09
C SER A 66 -18.68 1.29 -20.75
N ARG A 67 -19.05 2.30 -19.95
CA ARG A 67 -19.78 3.50 -20.41
C ARG A 67 -19.16 4.19 -21.64
N ARG A 68 -17.85 4.04 -21.83
CA ARG A 68 -17.09 4.47 -23.01
C ARG A 68 -16.06 3.38 -23.37
N PRO A 69 -16.43 2.40 -24.22
CA PRO A 69 -15.59 1.25 -24.55
C PRO A 69 -14.55 1.62 -25.62
N SER A 70 -13.81 2.70 -25.38
CA SER A 70 -12.71 3.18 -26.21
C SER A 70 -11.63 3.77 -25.32
N SER A 71 -10.36 3.62 -25.71
CA SER A 71 -9.21 4.20 -25.03
C SER A 71 -8.19 4.64 -26.07
N TRP A 72 -7.20 5.43 -25.64
CA TRP A 72 -6.08 5.80 -26.51
C TRP A 72 -5.26 4.59 -26.99
N ARG A 73 -5.33 3.43 -26.30
CA ARG A 73 -4.68 2.18 -26.72
C ARG A 73 -5.50 1.37 -27.71
N GLU A 74 -6.82 1.55 -27.71
CA GLU A 74 -7.75 0.71 -28.45
C GLU A 74 -9.09 1.42 -28.64
N GLU A 75 -9.47 1.64 -29.90
CA GLU A 75 -10.64 2.45 -30.26
C GLU A 75 -11.97 1.74 -29.97
N ASN A 76 -12.02 0.40 -30.11
CA ASN A 76 -13.22 -0.40 -29.84
C ASN A 76 -12.89 -1.59 -28.94
N ILE A 77 -13.35 -1.53 -27.69
CA ILE A 77 -13.06 -2.52 -26.66
C ILE A 77 -14.17 -3.57 -26.66
N VAL A 78 -13.89 -4.74 -27.22
CA VAL A 78 -14.86 -5.85 -27.35
C VAL A 78 -14.75 -6.92 -26.25
N ARG A 79 -13.68 -6.87 -25.45
CA ARG A 79 -13.41 -7.85 -24.38
C ARG A 79 -14.55 -7.92 -23.37
N THR A 80 -14.79 -9.12 -22.84
CA THR A 80 -15.87 -9.33 -21.88
C THR A 80 -15.49 -8.81 -20.49
N LYS A 81 -16.47 -8.77 -19.59
CA LYS A 81 -16.23 -8.34 -18.21
C LYS A 81 -15.33 -9.35 -17.47
N GLU A 82 -15.50 -10.63 -17.76
CA GLU A 82 -14.75 -11.73 -17.17
C GLU A 82 -13.28 -11.67 -17.60
N GLU A 83 -13.02 -11.45 -18.89
CA GLU A 83 -11.66 -11.31 -19.42
C GLU A 83 -10.97 -10.05 -18.87
N ALA A 84 -11.71 -8.95 -18.70
CA ALA A 84 -11.18 -7.75 -18.06
C ALA A 84 -10.80 -7.99 -16.58
N LEU A 85 -11.54 -8.83 -15.86
CA LEU A 85 -11.23 -9.21 -14.48
C LEU A 85 -9.99 -10.10 -14.40
N GLU A 86 -9.85 -11.08 -15.29
CA GLU A 86 -8.65 -11.94 -15.35
C GLU A 86 -7.37 -11.12 -15.58
N ILE A 87 -7.44 -10.08 -16.42
CA ILE A 87 -6.31 -9.16 -16.65
C ILE A 87 -5.98 -8.36 -15.38
N ILE A 88 -7.00 -7.90 -14.64
CA ILE A 88 -6.79 -7.20 -13.37
C ILE A 88 -6.16 -8.13 -12.34
N GLU A 89 -6.67 -9.36 -12.20
CA GLU A 89 -6.17 -10.35 -11.25
C GLU A 89 -4.73 -10.77 -11.58
N GLY A 90 -4.41 -10.95 -12.86
CA GLY A 90 -3.04 -11.19 -13.31
C GLY A 90 -2.09 -10.03 -13.01
N ALA A 91 -2.58 -8.78 -13.09
CA ALA A 91 -1.80 -7.60 -12.76
C ALA A 91 -1.56 -7.44 -11.24
N GLU A 92 -2.56 -7.77 -10.42
CA GLU A 92 -2.44 -7.79 -8.95
C GLU A 92 -1.35 -8.78 -8.50
N ILE A 93 -1.34 -9.99 -9.06
CA ILE A 93 -0.33 -11.02 -8.72
C ILE A 93 1.08 -10.52 -9.05
N PHE A 94 1.27 -9.87 -10.21
CA PHE A 94 2.57 -9.31 -10.61
C PHE A 94 3.01 -8.17 -9.70
N LEU A 95 2.09 -7.29 -9.31
CA LEU A 95 2.37 -6.15 -8.45
C LEU A 95 2.69 -6.60 -7.01
N PHE A 96 1.98 -7.59 -6.46
CA PHE A 96 2.27 -8.17 -5.15
C PHE A 96 3.64 -8.85 -5.10
N ILE A 97 4.03 -9.57 -6.17
CA ILE A 97 5.35 -10.17 -6.28
C ILE A 97 6.43 -9.09 -6.33
N LEU A 98 6.28 -8.04 -7.15
CA LEU A 98 7.29 -6.99 -7.29
C LEU A 98 7.42 -6.10 -6.04
N ILE A 99 6.31 -5.81 -5.37
CA ILE A 99 6.32 -5.05 -4.10
C ILE A 99 6.93 -5.91 -2.98
N SER A 100 6.59 -7.21 -2.90
CA SER A 100 7.18 -8.10 -1.89
C SER A 100 8.68 -8.32 -2.12
N HIS A 101 9.14 -8.48 -3.36
CA HIS A 101 10.57 -8.63 -3.66
C HIS A 101 11.37 -7.33 -3.46
N SER A 102 10.76 -6.15 -3.60
CA SER A 102 11.44 -4.87 -3.34
C SER A 102 11.51 -4.53 -1.85
N ILE A 103 10.54 -4.99 -1.03
CA ILE A 103 10.55 -4.78 0.43
C ILE A 103 11.49 -5.75 1.14
N ILE A 104 11.74 -6.94 0.58
CA ILE A 104 12.62 -7.97 1.20
C ILE A 104 14.12 -7.73 0.86
N LEU A 105 14.45 -6.90 -0.13
CA LEU A 105 15.83 -6.60 -0.52
C LEU A 105 16.41 -5.26 -0.01
N CYS A 106 15.71 -4.57 0.90
CA CYS A 106 16.25 -3.40 1.60
C CYS A 106 16.60 -3.72 3.06
#